data_AF-A0A392SWY6-F1
#
_entry.id   AF-A0A392SWY6-F1
#
_cell.length_a   1.000
_cell.length_b   1.000
_cell.length_c   1.000
_cell.angle_alpha   90.00
_cell.angle_beta   90.00
_cell.angle_gamma   90.00
#
_symmetry.space_group_name_H-M   'P 1'
#
loop_
_entity.id
_entity.type
_entity.pdbx_description
1 polymer ?
#
loop_
_entity_poly.entity_id
_entity_poly.type
_entity_poly.pdbx_seq_one_letter_code
_entity_poly.pdbx_strand_id
1 'polypeptide(L)' 'MSRLDRFLLSEEWCLTWPNCLQVAQLRGLSDHCPLVLMPSEENWGPMPSRMLKCWKDIPG' A
#
# COMPACT_ATOMS: atom_id res chain seq x y z
N MET A 1 14.25 -10.72 6.89
CA MET A 1 13.65 -9.41 6.58
C MET A 1 12.52 -9.16 7.57
N SER A 2 12.57 -8.07 8.33
CA SER A 2 11.51 -7.69 9.26
C SER A 2 10.31 -7.11 8.48
N ARG A 3 9.08 -7.50 8.83
CA ARG A 3 7.86 -6.90 8.27
C ARG A 3 7.59 -5.59 9.01
N LEU A 4 8.02 -4.47 8.44
CA LEU A 4 7.86 -3.14 9.04
C LEU A 4 6.59 -2.44 8.54
N ASP A 5 6.27 -2.61 7.25
CA ASP A 5 5.12 -1.98 6.61
C ASP A 5 3.80 -2.67 7.01
N ARG A 6 2.83 -1.87 7.46
CA ARG A 6 1.51 -2.32 7.95
C ARG A 6 0.44 -1.26 7.68
N PHE A 7 -0.79 -1.70 7.42
CA PHE A 7 -1.98 -0.85 7.47
C PHE A 7 -2.60 -0.88 8.87
N LEU A 8 -3.11 0.26 9.33
CA LEU A 8 -3.94 0.36 10.52
C LEU A 8 -5.37 0.62 10.05
N LEU A 9 -6.32 -0.21 10.51
CA LEU A 9 -7.72 -0.17 10.10
C LEU A 9 -8.59 0.16 11.30
N SER A 10 -9.65 0.92 11.08
CA SER A 10 -10.67 1.14 12.10
C SER A 10 -11.58 -0.09 12.23
N GLU A 11 -12.31 -0.17 13.32
CA GLU A 11 -13.27 -1.26 13.53
C GLU A 11 -14.38 -1.23 12.46
N GLU A 12 -14.86 -0.05 12.11
CA GLU A 12 -15.89 0.16 11.08
C GLU A 12 -15.41 -0.33 9.70
N TRP A 13 -14.13 -0.14 9.37
CA TRP A 13 -13.53 -0.67 8.14
C TRP A 13 -13.58 -2.20 8.14
N CYS A 14 -13.16 -2.84 9.23
CA CYS A 14 -13.16 -4.29 9.36
C CYS A 14 -14.57 -4.89 9.27
N LEU A 15 -15.58 -4.19 9.79
CA LEU A 15 -16.98 -4.59 9.67
C LEU A 15 -17.52 -4.44 8.24
N THR A 16 -17.11 -3.39 7.54
CA THR A 16 -17.56 -3.10 6.17
C THR A 16 -16.92 -4.03 5.15
N TRP A 17 -15.63 -4.36 5.33
CA TRP A 17 -14.85 -5.23 4.42
C TRP A 17 -14.20 -6.39 5.20
N PRO A 18 -15.00 -7.38 5.65
CA PRO A 18 -14.49 -8.47 6.50
C PRO A 18 -13.50 -9.39 5.78
N ASN A 19 -13.52 -9.41 4.45
CA ASN A 19 -12.63 -10.22 3.61
C ASN A 19 -11.53 -9.38 2.95
N CYS A 20 -11.17 -8.25 3.55
CA CYS A 20 -10.13 -7.38 3.01
C CYS A 20 -8.77 -8.10 2.98
N LEU A 21 -8.09 -8.08 1.84
CA LEU A 21 -6.82 -8.76 1.64
C LEU A 21 -5.66 -7.76 1.59
N GLN A 22 -4.55 -8.11 2.26
CA GLN A 22 -3.29 -7.40 2.12
C GLN A 22 -2.32 -8.26 1.29
N VAL A 23 -1.85 -7.71 0.17
CA VAL A 23 -0.93 -8.41 -0.75
C VAL A 23 0.37 -7.61 -0.86
N ALA A 24 1.51 -8.31 -0.76
CA ALA A 24 2.81 -7.75 -1.06
C ALA A 24 3.06 -7.83 -2.57
N GLN A 25 3.43 -6.71 -3.16
CA GLN A 25 3.83 -6.63 -4.56
C GLN A 25 5.32 -6.98 -4.72
N LEU A 26 5.72 -7.28 -5.95
CA LEU A 26 7.12 -7.48 -6.30
C LEU A 26 7.93 -6.23 -5.94
N ARG A 27 9.13 -6.46 -5.38
CA ARG A 27 10.05 -5.38 -5.04
C ARG A 27 10.42 -4.61 -6.32
N GLY A 28 10.16 -3.31 -6.31
CA GLY A 28 10.55 -2.40 -7.38
C GLY A 28 11.90 -1.75 -7.11
N LEU A 29 11.93 -0.41 -7.26
CA LEU A 29 13.13 0.41 -7.09
C LEU A 29 13.47 0.72 -5.61
N SER A 30 12.52 0.56 -4.69
CA SER A 30 12.76 0.72 -3.25
C SER A 30 13.33 -0.57 -2.66
N ASP A 31 14.08 -0.42 -1.57
CA ASP A 31 14.49 -1.48 -0.66
C ASP A 31 13.30 -2.12 0.09
N HIS A 32 12.13 -1.48 0.09
CA HIS A 32 10.87 -2.02 0.60
C HIS A 32 10.00 -2.68 -0.49
N CYS A 33 9.24 -3.70 -0.10
CA CYS A 33 8.17 -4.28 -0.93
C CYS A 33 6.86 -3.51 -0.72
N PRO A 34 6.23 -2.97 -1.78
CA PRO A 34 4.95 -2.29 -1.64
C PRO A 34 3.86 -3.24 -1.13
N LEU A 35 2.99 -2.75 -0.25
CA LEU A 35 1.81 -3.47 0.20
C LEU A 35 0.55 -2.83 -0.40
N VAL A 36 -0.40 -3.67 -0.82
CA VAL A 36 -1.70 -3.24 -1.35
C VAL A 36 -2.80 -3.83 -0.49
N LEU A 37 -3.76 -2.99 -0.11
CA LEU A 37 -4.96 -3.39 0.62
C LEU A 37 -6.15 -3.43 -0.37
N MET A 38 -6.81 -4.57 -0.47
CA MET A 38 -7.93 -4.81 -1.38
C MET A 38 -9.22 -5.07 -0.59
N PRO A 39 -10.17 -4.12 -0.58
CA PRO A 39 -11.43 -4.28 0.17
C PRO A 39 -12.45 -5.23 -0.51
N SER A 40 -12.29 -5.52 -1.80
CA SER A 40 -13.10 -6.46 -2.57
C SER A 40 -12.27 -7.09 -3.70
N GLU A 41 -12.81 -8.13 -4.35
CA GLU A 41 -12.18 -8.74 -5.53
C GLU A 41 -12.21 -7.84 -6.78
N GLU A 42 -12.92 -6.72 -6.72
CA GLU A 42 -13.09 -5.81 -7.84
C GLU A 42 -11.85 -4.93 -8.02
N ASN A 43 -11.10 -5.21 -9.08
CA ASN A 43 -9.94 -4.41 -9.46
C ASN A 43 -10.41 -3.21 -10.29
N TRP A 44 -10.53 -2.05 -9.65
CA TRP A 44 -10.89 -0.78 -10.30
C TRP A 44 -9.82 -0.22 -11.26
N GLY A 45 -8.79 -1.01 -11.57
CA GLY A 45 -7.69 -0.64 -12.45
C GLY A 45 -6.49 -0.07 -11.69
N PRO A 46 -5.43 0.33 -12.42
CA PRO A 46 -4.22 0.86 -11.82
C PRO A 46 -4.52 2.12 -11.02
N MET A 47 -4.30 2.05 -9.71
CA MET A 47 -4.42 3.20 -8.82
C MET A 47 -3.44 4.28 -9.30
N PRO A 48 -3.88 5.55 -9.50
CA PRO A 48 -2.98 6.59 -9.95
C PRO A 48 -1.87 6.81 -8.94
N SER A 49 -0.66 6.35 -9.26
CA SER A 49 0.51 6.47 -8.40
C SER A 49 0.91 7.94 -8.32
N ARG A 50 0.70 8.58 -7.17
CA ARG A 50 1.28 9.90 -6.88
C ARG A 50 2.54 9.69 -6.06
N MET A 51 3.69 9.66 -6.74
CA MET A 51 4.97 9.76 -6.07
C MET A 51 5.23 11.22 -5.70
N LEU A 52 5.23 11.52 -4.41
CA LEU A 52 5.63 12.83 -3.92
C LEU A 52 7.14 12.99 -4.14
N LYS A 53 7.53 13.79 -5.15
CA LYS A 53 8.93 14.13 -5.42
C LYS A 53 9.44 15.25 -4.50
N CYS A 54 9.04 15.27 -3.24
CA CYS A 54 9.42 16.33 -2.29
C CYS A 54 10.92 16.31 -1.91
N TRP A 55 11.66 15.31 -2.37
CA TRP A 55 13.10 15.13 -2.07
C TRP A 55 13.99 15.46 -3.27
N LYS A 56 13.42 15.86 -4.43
CA LYS A 56 14.22 16.19 -5.62
C LYS A 56 15.10 17.42 -5.42
N ASP A 57 14.67 18.35 -4.56
CA ASP A 57 15.27 19.67 -4.41
C ASP A 57 16.10 19.82 -3.12
N ILE A 58 16.33 18.73 -2.38
CA ILE A 58 17.19 18.73 -1.21
C ILE A 58 18.64 18.46 -1.69
N PRO A 59 19.56 19.45 -1.63
CA PRO A 59 20.97 19.18 -1.90
C PRO A 59 21.52 18.24 -0.82
N GLY A 60 22.22 17.18 -1.27
CA GLY A 60 22.88 16.21 -0.40
C GLY A 60 24.14 16.73 0.27
#